data_AF-A0A2N7RAU6-F1
#
_entry.id   AF-A0A2N7RAU6-F1
#
_cell.length_a   1.000
_cell.length_b   1.000
_cell.length_c   1.000
_cell.angle_alpha   90.00
_cell.angle_beta   90.00
_cell.angle_gamma   90.00
#
_symmetry.space_group_name_H-M   'P 1'
#
loop_
_entity.id
_entity.type
_entity.pdbx_description
1 polymer ?
#
loop_
_entity_poly.entity_id
_entity_poly.type
_entity_poly.pdbx_seq_one_letter_code
_entity_poly.pdbx_strand_id
1 'polypeptide(L)'
;MIYGNFDLRRKDHDGKPAQNTPPRWGGVENPPVTVTNAETAGVTSGSSAALAVPEHVRKLQEDLISLGFSVLGKATGEFGPRTEWAVREFQIYASMVQVACVRNEKRGQLLLDQAGSPVRINNLDVYYDGSAGVVAKAGKAPAVSGSTIGPVSYYVDSLQSVANAARYTGPISGVVNEKTRTAIEHWLNSDYRCPVVFEAWRMAGGSRTDLAEKGCNVWAHDSFTEGGPRVAFRDFSSYFTFPDGRAQTEYHAVGYYQSGNFGGPNAGKVHSWSSQTEMTVEKITGAPANPAQLNSPSLSTYRTIRVVAEAECFGRFDVLNAWDNALISGGPCHWTMGLFAPAPINLYGKGELPGFMAYLKNREPEVFEKVFGNFGLYPTKEWGAPGFYDEDLMTYAAWVKLANDSYAVSQTTHSESEFTELAASEDEANYLKTWHWFYRLSMAARTIPKYRSTMWSMAKLRLREILTDPISFNVGSVVVNSTVGAIYTSEKAVAILLRWHVWRPSHVVSGGQYNRLRNVLQNTINTSGGVNWQLPIASWGEAHEAALATKLFNALQALNDTIAVAIVYGTSEVQGAVRTGRNTFVMEN
;
A
#
# COMPACT_ATOMS: atom_id res chain seq x y z
N MET A 1 24.84 19.91 15.48
CA MET A 1 25.50 19.18 14.39
C MET A 1 25.78 17.75 14.81
N ILE A 2 24.85 16.85 14.52
CA ILE A 2 24.91 15.42 14.84
C ILE A 2 25.69 14.59 13.79
N TYR A 3 26.01 13.34 14.13
CA TYR A 3 26.62 12.32 13.24
C TYR A 3 27.91 12.74 12.52
N GLY A 4 28.78 13.52 13.16
CA GLY A 4 30.07 13.95 12.59
C GLY A 4 29.94 14.85 11.36
N ASN A 5 28.75 15.40 11.09
CA ASN A 5 28.40 16.11 9.87
C ASN A 5 28.51 15.28 8.57
N PHE A 6 28.49 13.95 8.66
CA PHE A 6 28.48 13.08 7.47
C PHE A 6 27.07 12.95 6.88
N ASP A 7 26.98 12.98 5.55
CA ASP A 7 25.76 12.68 4.79
C ASP A 7 25.53 11.15 4.73
N LEU A 8 25.21 10.57 5.90
CA LEU A 8 25.11 9.12 6.10
C LEU A 8 24.11 8.48 5.14
N ARG A 9 24.52 7.39 4.52
CA ARG A 9 23.79 6.74 3.42
C ARG A 9 23.97 5.23 3.42
N ARG A 10 23.18 4.57 2.57
CA ARG A 10 23.23 3.12 2.34
C ARG A 10 24.67 2.60 2.18
N LYS A 11 24.98 1.50 2.87
CA LYS A 11 26.30 0.86 3.02
C LYS A 11 27.30 1.54 3.96
N ASP A 12 27.01 2.71 4.54
CA ASP A 12 27.83 3.26 5.64
C ASP A 12 27.76 2.35 6.89
N HIS A 13 28.85 2.31 7.66
CA HIS A 13 28.94 1.52 8.88
C HIS A 13 29.98 2.07 9.85
N ASP A 14 29.78 1.87 11.15
CA ASP A 14 30.72 2.34 12.19
C ASP A 14 32.02 1.52 12.28
N GLY A 15 32.14 0.50 11.43
CA GLY A 15 33.29 -0.41 11.41
C GLY A 15 33.25 -1.40 12.57
N LYS A 16 34.30 -2.23 12.69
CA LYS A 16 34.46 -3.23 13.76
C LYS A 16 35.94 -3.34 14.11
N PRO A 17 36.40 -2.68 15.19
CA PRO A 17 37.81 -2.72 15.61
C PRO A 17 38.32 -4.16 15.83
N ALA A 18 37.50 -5.03 16.43
CA ALA A 18 37.82 -6.45 16.64
C ALA A 18 37.91 -7.30 15.36
N GLN A 19 37.59 -6.72 14.19
CA GLN A 19 37.69 -7.35 12.87
C GLN A 19 38.56 -6.54 11.89
N ASN A 20 39.34 -5.58 12.39
CA ASN A 20 40.14 -4.62 11.59
C ASN A 20 39.35 -3.94 10.46
N THR A 21 38.02 -3.82 10.60
CA THR A 21 37.15 -3.19 9.61
C THR A 21 37.02 -1.71 9.96
N PRO A 22 37.55 -0.77 9.14
CA PRO A 22 37.45 0.66 9.42
C PRO A 22 36.00 1.16 9.34
N PRO A 23 35.68 2.33 9.92
CA PRO A 23 34.41 3.00 9.70
C PRO A 23 34.28 3.49 8.26
N ARG A 24 33.03 3.66 7.83
CA ARG A 24 32.65 4.23 6.53
C ARG A 24 31.46 5.16 6.73
N TRP A 25 31.63 6.45 6.45
CA TRP A 25 30.58 7.46 6.64
C TRP A 25 30.53 8.45 5.47
N GLY A 26 29.32 8.82 5.05
CA GLY A 26 29.12 9.71 3.91
C GLY A 26 29.53 9.08 2.57
N GLY A 27 29.74 7.76 2.52
CA GLY A 27 30.37 7.08 1.39
C GLY A 27 31.90 7.07 1.38
N VAL A 28 32.58 7.63 2.39
CA VAL A 28 34.05 7.67 2.51
C VAL A 28 34.54 6.55 3.43
N GLU A 29 35.52 5.77 2.98
CA GLU A 29 36.20 4.75 3.78
C GLU A 29 37.23 5.39 4.72
N ASN A 30 37.26 4.98 5.99
CA ASN A 30 38.17 5.46 7.04
C ASN A 30 38.34 7.00 7.09
N PRO A 31 37.25 7.77 7.20
CA PRO A 31 37.30 9.24 7.16
C PRO A 31 38.05 9.83 8.36
N PRO A 32 38.69 11.00 8.22
CA PRO A 32 39.48 11.61 9.29
C PRO A 32 38.59 12.08 10.44
N VAL A 33 38.68 11.39 11.59
CA VAL A 33 37.94 11.74 12.81
C VAL A 33 38.47 13.05 13.38
N THR A 34 37.62 14.08 13.42
CA THR A 34 37.96 15.35 14.08
C THR A 34 37.73 15.18 15.58
N VAL A 35 38.81 15.13 16.37
CA VAL A 35 38.71 14.98 17.84
C VAL A 35 38.17 16.28 18.45
N THR A 36 36.88 16.30 18.73
CA THR A 36 36.28 17.26 19.65
C THR A 36 36.52 16.76 21.08
N ASN A 37 36.92 17.67 21.98
CA ASN A 37 37.43 17.30 23.30
C ASN A 37 36.42 16.48 24.10
N ALA A 38 36.89 15.38 24.72
CA ALA A 38 36.07 14.56 25.60
C ALA A 38 35.58 15.35 26.81
N GLU A 39 34.29 15.25 27.13
CA GLU A 39 33.76 15.72 28.40
C GLU A 39 34.45 15.00 29.55
N THR A 40 34.85 15.75 30.58
CA THR A 40 35.87 15.31 31.54
C THR A 40 35.29 14.40 32.63
N ALA A 41 35.07 13.13 32.27
CA ALA A 41 34.96 12.06 33.27
C ALA A 41 36.23 12.02 34.14
N GLY A 42 36.06 11.91 35.45
CA GLY A 42 37.15 12.06 36.42
C GLY A 42 38.29 11.06 36.24
N VAL A 43 39.53 11.55 36.37
CA VAL A 43 40.73 10.74 36.12
C VAL A 43 40.93 9.65 37.18
N THR A 44 40.77 8.38 36.77
CA THR A 44 41.42 7.24 37.41
C THR A 44 42.46 6.64 36.47
N SER A 45 43.70 6.52 36.95
CA SER A 45 44.87 6.18 36.14
C SER A 45 44.93 4.68 35.77
N GLY A 46 45.60 4.35 34.66
CA GLY A 46 46.08 2.98 34.41
C GLY A 46 45.38 2.17 33.32
N SER A 47 45.06 2.77 32.17
CA SER A 47 44.87 2.01 30.92
C SER A 47 45.23 2.86 29.70
N SER A 48 45.75 2.22 28.65
CA SER A 48 45.97 2.86 27.36
C SER A 48 44.64 3.35 26.79
N ALA A 49 44.55 4.63 26.45
CA ALA A 49 43.35 5.21 25.86
C ALA A 49 43.13 4.63 24.46
N ALA A 50 42.29 3.59 24.37
CA ALA A 50 41.74 3.14 23.10
C ALA A 50 40.92 4.30 22.52
N LEU A 51 41.38 4.83 21.39
CA LEU A 51 40.65 5.86 20.63
C LEU A 51 39.29 5.27 20.23
N ALA A 52 38.24 5.67 20.96
CA ALA A 52 36.89 5.24 20.67
C ALA A 52 36.46 5.77 19.31
N VAL A 53 36.33 4.88 18.32
CA VAL A 53 35.76 5.20 17.02
C VAL A 53 34.31 5.63 17.25
N PRO A 54 33.89 6.83 16.81
CA PRO A 54 32.51 7.27 16.98
C PRO A 54 31.49 6.33 16.34
N GLU A 55 30.42 5.94 17.02
CA GLU A 55 29.37 5.09 16.44
C GLU A 55 28.25 5.96 15.81
N HIS A 56 28.55 6.65 14.70
CA HIS A 56 27.64 7.60 14.05
C HIS A 56 26.37 6.95 13.47
N VAL A 57 26.48 5.76 12.86
CA VAL A 57 25.35 5.02 12.29
C VAL A 57 24.49 4.41 13.40
N ARG A 58 25.08 3.88 14.47
CA ARG A 58 24.31 3.45 15.67
C ARG A 58 23.53 4.62 16.24
N LYS A 59 24.17 5.76 16.47
CA LYS A 59 23.51 6.91 17.10
C LYS A 59 22.31 7.41 16.27
N LEU A 60 22.45 7.43 14.94
CA LEU A 60 21.34 7.67 14.01
C LEU A 60 20.19 6.67 14.20
N GLN A 61 20.49 5.38 14.30
CA GLN A 61 19.48 4.34 14.49
C GLN A 61 18.77 4.48 15.86
N GLU A 62 19.51 4.79 16.92
CA GLU A 62 18.97 5.03 18.26
C GLU A 62 18.05 6.26 18.30
N ASP A 63 18.47 7.36 17.67
CA ASP A 63 17.68 8.58 17.57
C ASP A 63 16.39 8.35 16.76
N LEU A 64 16.46 7.67 15.61
CA LEU A 64 15.28 7.29 14.83
C LEU A 64 14.33 6.36 15.60
N ILE A 65 14.87 5.38 16.35
CA ILE A 65 14.07 4.51 17.23
C ILE A 65 13.38 5.32 18.34
N SER A 66 14.08 6.28 18.95
CA SER A 66 13.52 7.17 19.99
C SER A 66 12.40 8.06 19.44
N LEU A 67 12.58 8.60 18.24
CA LEU A 67 11.57 9.35 17.48
C LEU A 67 10.39 8.48 16.97
N GLY A 68 10.43 7.15 17.17
CA GLY A 68 9.32 6.25 16.88
C GLY A 68 9.43 5.46 15.58
N PHE A 69 10.55 5.51 14.86
CA PHE A 69 10.77 4.81 13.59
C PHE A 69 11.27 3.37 13.81
N SER A 70 10.46 2.57 14.52
CA SER A 70 10.83 1.22 15.00
C SER A 70 11.01 0.15 13.90
N VAL A 71 10.83 0.50 12.62
CA VAL A 71 11.14 -0.36 11.45
C VAL A 71 12.58 -0.92 11.47
N LEU A 72 13.49 -0.17 12.11
CA LEU A 72 14.89 -0.52 12.37
C LEU A 72 15.11 -1.78 13.23
N GLY A 73 14.20 -2.06 14.18
CA GLY A 73 14.44 -3.08 15.20
C GLY A 73 15.52 -2.67 16.21
N LYS A 74 16.71 -3.29 16.14
CA LYS A 74 17.85 -3.01 17.04
C LYS A 74 18.92 -2.21 16.28
N ALA A 75 19.48 -1.18 16.91
CA ALA A 75 20.63 -0.46 16.36
C ALA A 75 21.87 -1.39 16.24
N THR A 76 22.49 -1.38 15.07
CA THR A 76 23.59 -2.27 14.66
C THR A 76 24.90 -1.53 14.41
N GLY A 77 24.85 -0.25 14.04
CA GLY A 77 25.97 0.46 13.42
C GLY A 77 26.12 0.18 11.91
N GLU A 78 25.09 -0.36 11.26
CA GLU A 78 25.07 -0.74 9.83
C GLU A 78 23.94 -0.02 9.08
N PHE A 79 24.26 0.74 8.03
CA PHE A 79 23.26 1.44 7.21
C PHE A 79 22.70 0.50 6.13
N GLY A 80 21.91 -0.48 6.58
CA GLY A 80 21.14 -1.41 5.75
C GLY A 80 19.78 -0.86 5.27
N PRO A 81 18.94 -1.69 4.63
CA PRO A 81 17.67 -1.25 4.02
C PRO A 81 16.71 -0.64 5.05
N ARG A 82 16.51 -1.29 6.20
CA ARG A 82 15.65 -0.78 7.28
C ARG A 82 16.12 0.57 7.85
N THR A 83 17.41 0.91 7.74
CA THR A 83 17.93 2.25 8.09
C THR A 83 17.56 3.28 7.04
N GLU A 84 17.71 2.95 5.75
CA GLU A 84 17.27 3.81 4.64
C GLU A 84 15.76 4.06 4.68
N TRP A 85 14.96 3.03 4.95
CA TRP A 85 13.51 3.14 5.11
C TRP A 85 13.15 4.07 6.28
N ALA A 86 13.79 3.92 7.44
CA ALA A 86 13.56 4.80 8.59
C ALA A 86 13.89 6.27 8.29
N VAL A 87 14.95 6.53 7.51
CA VAL A 87 15.31 7.90 7.07
C VAL A 87 14.29 8.44 6.06
N ARG A 88 13.85 7.65 5.07
CA ARG A 88 12.80 8.07 4.12
C ARG A 88 11.48 8.36 4.83
N GLU A 89 11.05 7.47 5.73
CA GLU A 89 9.85 7.65 6.54
C GLU A 89 9.97 8.88 7.45
N PHE A 90 11.13 9.11 8.07
CA PHE A 90 11.39 10.33 8.83
C PHE A 90 11.26 11.58 7.94
N GLN A 91 11.90 11.61 6.78
CA GLN A 91 11.82 12.73 5.83
C GLN A 91 10.37 13.01 5.40
N ILE A 92 9.57 11.96 5.16
CA ILE A 92 8.13 12.07 4.85
C ILE A 92 7.38 12.76 5.98
N TYR A 93 7.48 12.24 7.21
CA TYR A 93 6.72 12.79 8.33
C TYR A 93 7.25 14.15 8.81
N ALA A 94 8.55 14.41 8.67
CA ALA A 94 9.16 15.71 8.91
C ALA A 94 8.69 16.80 7.94
N SER A 95 8.20 16.44 6.75
CA SER A 95 7.60 17.39 5.80
C SER A 95 6.18 17.84 6.18
N MET A 96 5.48 17.11 7.07
CA MET A 96 4.05 17.32 7.35
C MET A 96 3.77 18.57 8.20
N VAL A 97 2.53 19.07 8.14
CA VAL A 97 2.12 20.32 8.81
C VAL A 97 1.87 20.18 10.31
N GLN A 98 1.44 19.00 10.76
CA GLN A 98 1.35 18.63 12.17
C GLN A 98 2.23 17.40 12.43
N VAL A 99 2.70 17.26 13.66
CA VAL A 99 3.52 16.14 14.15
C VAL A 99 2.98 15.64 15.49
N ALA A 100 3.38 14.44 15.91
CA ALA A 100 3.18 14.05 17.30
C ALA A 100 4.28 14.68 18.16
N CYS A 101 3.93 15.12 19.36
CA CYS A 101 4.86 15.62 20.37
C CYS A 101 4.53 14.99 21.74
N VAL A 102 5.55 14.69 22.54
CA VAL A 102 5.34 14.20 23.92
C VAL A 102 4.78 15.32 24.78
N ARG A 103 3.59 15.08 25.36
CA ARG A 103 2.89 16.06 26.20
C ARG A 103 3.72 16.39 27.44
N ASN A 104 3.71 17.65 27.85
CA ASN A 104 4.63 18.14 28.90
C ASN A 104 4.45 17.37 30.22
N GLU A 105 3.21 17.00 30.57
CA GLU A 105 2.86 16.20 31.74
C GLU A 105 3.11 14.69 31.58
N LYS A 106 3.78 14.28 30.48
CA LYS A 106 4.16 12.89 30.14
C LYS A 106 5.66 12.74 29.82
N ARG A 107 6.40 13.85 29.69
CA ARG A 107 7.86 13.82 29.48
C ARG A 107 8.54 13.19 30.70
N GLY A 108 9.47 12.26 30.47
CA GLY A 108 10.22 11.58 31.52
C GLY A 108 9.43 10.67 32.48
N GLN A 109 8.34 10.05 32.03
CA GLN A 109 7.54 9.12 32.85
C GLN A 109 7.45 7.72 32.23
N LEU A 110 7.98 6.65 32.87
CA LEU A 110 7.50 5.25 32.73
C LEU A 110 8.24 4.19 33.60
N LEU A 111 7.53 3.20 34.24
CA LEU A 111 8.14 2.26 35.22
C LEU A 111 7.34 1.01 35.75
N LEU A 112 7.80 -0.25 36.05
CA LEU A 112 9.08 -1.06 35.87
C LEU A 112 9.42 -2.14 36.92
N ASP A 113 8.66 -3.25 36.88
CA ASP A 113 9.14 -4.64 37.02
C ASP A 113 8.71 -5.53 35.81
N GLN A 114 8.96 -6.85 35.85
CA GLN A 114 8.83 -7.78 34.71
C GLN A 114 7.44 -7.88 34.05
N ALA A 115 6.41 -7.21 34.56
CA ALA A 115 5.12 -7.04 33.89
C ALA A 115 5.09 -5.93 32.80
N GLY A 116 6.04 -4.96 32.83
CA GLY A 116 6.34 -4.04 31.72
C GLY A 116 6.03 -2.54 31.91
N SER A 117 7.08 -1.69 32.01
CA SER A 117 7.09 -0.19 31.91
C SER A 117 8.46 0.60 32.07
N PRO A 118 9.69 0.03 32.13
CA PRO A 118 10.98 0.63 32.69
C PRO A 118 11.52 0.61 34.22
N VAL A 119 12.43 -0.31 34.67
CA VAL A 119 13.19 -0.63 35.97
C VAL A 119 13.45 0.33 37.21
N ARG A 120 13.53 -0.24 38.46
CA ARG A 120 13.96 0.32 39.83
C ARG A 120 15.44 0.34 40.30
N ILE A 121 15.79 1.34 41.13
CA ILE A 121 17.03 1.56 41.93
C ILE A 121 16.69 2.25 43.29
N ASN A 122 17.14 1.79 44.47
CA ASN A 122 16.72 2.36 45.79
C ASN A 122 15.18 2.41 46.01
N ASN A 123 14.43 1.45 45.48
CA ASN A 123 12.97 1.51 45.25
C ASN A 123 12.47 2.60 44.27
N LEU A 124 13.34 3.48 43.76
CA LEU A 124 13.04 4.47 42.74
C LEU A 124 13.22 3.88 41.34
N ASP A 125 12.11 3.65 40.67
CA ASP A 125 12.01 3.43 39.22
C ASP A 125 12.66 4.57 38.37
N VAL A 126 13.36 4.25 37.25
CA VAL A 126 14.29 5.19 36.56
C VAL A 126 14.27 5.15 35.01
N TYR A 127 13.31 5.83 34.37
CA TYR A 127 13.36 6.18 32.93
C TYR A 127 12.96 7.64 32.72
N TYR A 128 13.68 8.37 31.85
CA TYR A 128 13.61 9.84 31.81
C TYR A 128 13.47 10.47 30.41
N ASP A 129 13.56 9.72 29.31
CA ASP A 129 13.67 10.27 27.95
C ASP A 129 12.36 10.29 27.12
N GLY A 130 11.32 9.56 27.56
CA GLY A 130 10.07 9.44 26.79
C GLY A 130 10.28 8.86 25.38
N SER A 131 11.29 8.00 25.18
CA SER A 131 11.58 7.37 23.90
C SER A 131 10.48 6.36 23.51
N ALA A 132 10.07 6.39 22.24
CA ALA A 132 8.96 5.56 21.76
C ALA A 132 9.15 4.06 22.04
N GLY A 133 10.38 3.55 21.90
CA GLY A 133 10.74 2.15 22.15
C GLY A 133 10.73 1.70 23.62
N VAL A 134 10.62 2.62 24.58
CA VAL A 134 10.32 2.32 26.00
C VAL A 134 8.81 2.35 26.21
N VAL A 135 8.15 3.43 25.78
CA VAL A 135 6.72 3.63 26.04
C VAL A 135 5.83 2.60 25.35
N ALA A 136 6.23 2.14 24.16
CA ALA A 136 5.54 1.06 23.45
C ALA A 136 5.53 -0.30 24.21
N LYS A 137 6.42 -0.51 25.18
CA LYS A 137 6.51 -1.77 25.95
C LYS A 137 5.60 -1.81 27.18
N ALA A 138 5.06 -0.68 27.63
CA ALA A 138 4.18 -0.60 28.79
C ALA A 138 2.73 -1.05 28.49
N GLY A 139 2.39 -1.29 27.22
CA GLY A 139 1.07 -1.79 26.85
C GLY A 139 -0.04 -0.74 27.00
N LYS A 140 -1.18 -1.17 27.55
CA LYS A 140 -2.41 -0.37 27.69
C LYS A 140 -2.35 0.55 28.91
N ALA A 141 -2.66 1.83 28.73
CA ALA A 141 -2.78 2.77 29.84
C ALA A 141 -4.07 2.49 30.66
N PRO A 142 -4.03 2.59 32.00
CA PRO A 142 -5.18 2.33 32.86
C PRO A 142 -6.25 3.44 32.81
N ALA A 143 -5.86 4.64 32.37
CA ALA A 143 -6.74 5.78 32.13
C ALA A 143 -6.25 6.56 30.90
N VAL A 144 -7.15 7.30 30.26
CA VAL A 144 -6.81 8.24 29.19
C VAL A 144 -6.62 9.63 29.80
N SER A 145 -5.52 10.31 29.45
CA SER A 145 -5.27 11.69 29.91
C SER A 145 -5.33 12.73 28.77
N GLY A 146 -5.27 12.28 27.51
CA GLY A 146 -5.43 13.12 26.32
C GLY A 146 -6.84 13.05 25.69
N SER A 147 -6.98 13.62 24.48
CA SER A 147 -8.24 13.68 23.73
C SER A 147 -8.59 12.42 22.92
N THR A 148 -7.79 11.34 23.02
CA THR A 148 -7.96 10.10 22.23
C THR A 148 -9.12 9.24 22.76
N ILE A 149 -9.96 8.70 21.88
CA ILE A 149 -11.18 7.97 22.28
C ILE A 149 -10.95 6.46 22.45
N GLY A 150 -11.50 5.89 23.53
CA GLY A 150 -11.43 4.46 23.88
C GLY A 150 -10.12 4.07 24.55
N PRO A 151 -9.86 2.77 24.82
CA PRO A 151 -8.61 2.35 25.43
C PRO A 151 -7.41 2.77 24.58
N VAL A 152 -6.31 3.16 25.23
CA VAL A 152 -5.10 3.69 24.59
C VAL A 152 -3.88 2.93 25.08
N SER A 153 -2.81 2.89 24.29
CA SER A 153 -1.51 2.51 24.84
C SER A 153 -0.94 3.66 25.66
N TYR A 154 0.04 3.37 26.52
CA TYR A 154 0.84 4.42 27.15
C TYR A 154 1.56 5.30 26.12
N TYR A 155 1.92 4.76 24.95
CA TYR A 155 2.61 5.52 23.90
C TYR A 155 1.66 6.50 23.22
N VAL A 156 0.43 6.09 22.89
CA VAL A 156 -0.59 7.02 22.36
C VAL A 156 -1.05 8.02 23.43
N ASP A 157 -1.10 7.67 24.72
CA ASP A 157 -1.37 8.64 25.79
C ASP A 157 -0.16 9.50 26.19
N SER A 158 1.06 9.25 25.68
CA SER A 158 2.15 10.21 25.86
C SER A 158 2.14 11.34 24.82
N LEU A 159 1.34 11.22 23.76
CA LEU A 159 1.38 12.10 22.59
C LEU A 159 0.22 13.10 22.50
N GLN A 160 0.47 14.19 21.76
CA GLN A 160 -0.51 15.13 21.22
C GLN A 160 -0.11 15.55 19.80
N SER A 161 -1.06 16.07 19.01
CA SER A 161 -0.77 16.71 17.73
C SER A 161 -0.35 18.17 17.96
N VAL A 162 0.75 18.60 17.33
CA VAL A 162 1.22 20.00 17.34
C VAL A 162 1.70 20.44 15.96
N ALA A 163 1.64 21.74 15.70
CA ALA A 163 2.15 22.32 14.46
C ALA A 163 3.67 22.08 14.34
N ASN A 164 4.11 21.63 13.17
CA ASN A 164 5.52 21.35 12.91
C ASN A 164 6.29 22.67 12.69
N ALA A 165 7.04 23.11 13.72
CA ALA A 165 7.72 24.40 13.70
C ALA A 165 8.89 24.48 12.68
N ALA A 166 9.49 23.34 12.32
CA ALA A 166 10.55 23.27 11.31
C ALA A 166 10.28 22.14 10.31
N ARG A 167 9.32 22.36 9.40
CA ARG A 167 9.01 21.43 8.31
C ARG A 167 10.23 21.14 7.44
N TYR A 168 10.50 19.86 7.20
CA TYR A 168 11.56 19.41 6.29
C TYR A 168 11.23 19.79 4.84
N THR A 169 12.24 20.34 4.15
CA THR A 169 12.17 20.85 2.76
C THR A 169 13.34 20.32 1.91
N GLY A 170 13.84 19.13 2.25
CA GLY A 170 14.80 18.37 1.44
C GLY A 170 14.13 17.23 0.68
N PRO A 171 14.90 16.49 -0.14
CA PRO A 171 14.38 15.32 -0.86
C PRO A 171 14.02 14.18 0.10
N ILE A 172 13.09 13.32 -0.31
CA ILE A 172 12.76 12.05 0.39
C ILE A 172 13.78 10.98 -0.04
N SER A 173 15.06 11.25 0.19
CA SER A 173 16.20 10.56 -0.42
C SER A 173 16.67 9.30 0.30
N GLY A 174 16.34 9.13 1.58
CA GLY A 174 16.94 8.11 2.44
C GLY A 174 18.39 8.39 2.85
N VAL A 175 18.93 9.55 2.47
CA VAL A 175 20.27 10.04 2.85
C VAL A 175 20.12 11.06 3.99
N VAL A 176 20.94 10.93 5.02
CA VAL A 176 20.95 11.84 6.18
C VAL A 176 21.80 13.06 5.87
N ASN A 177 21.41 13.79 4.82
CA ASN A 177 22.00 15.06 4.38
C ASN A 177 21.87 16.16 5.46
N GLU A 178 22.49 17.32 5.24
CA GLU A 178 22.45 18.45 6.20
C GLU A 178 21.02 18.80 6.66
N LYS A 179 20.07 18.98 5.72
CA LYS A 179 18.67 19.27 6.05
C LYS A 179 18.04 18.18 6.92
N THR A 180 18.40 16.92 6.69
CA THR A 180 17.91 15.77 7.46
C THR A 180 18.53 15.74 8.85
N ARG A 181 19.83 16.06 8.99
CA ARG A 181 20.50 16.24 10.30
C ARG A 181 19.82 17.35 11.10
N THR A 182 19.59 18.53 10.50
CA THR A 182 18.90 19.66 11.14
C THR A 182 17.48 19.29 11.58
N ALA A 183 16.74 18.57 10.74
CA ALA A 183 15.38 18.13 11.08
C ALA A 183 15.36 17.14 12.25
N ILE A 184 16.28 16.15 12.28
CA ILE A 184 16.38 15.20 13.41
C ILE A 184 16.79 15.93 14.69
N GLU A 185 17.79 16.81 14.62
CA GLU A 185 18.25 17.63 15.76
C GLU A 185 17.13 18.51 16.32
N HIS A 186 16.29 19.12 15.46
CA HIS A 186 15.09 19.84 15.89
C HIS A 186 14.02 18.92 16.50
N TRP A 187 13.75 17.75 15.90
CA TRP A 187 12.73 16.82 16.38
C TRP A 187 13.05 16.25 17.76
N LEU A 188 14.31 15.88 18.00
CA LEU A 188 14.80 15.44 19.31
C LEU A 188 14.63 16.56 20.35
N ASN A 189 15.12 17.76 20.05
CA ASN A 189 15.07 18.92 20.95
C ASN A 189 13.63 19.44 21.23
N SER A 190 12.66 19.09 20.37
CA SER A 190 11.25 19.53 20.49
C SER A 190 10.31 18.45 21.04
N ASP A 191 10.84 17.29 21.46
CA ASP A 191 10.08 16.11 21.87
C ASP A 191 9.07 15.62 20.80
N TYR A 192 9.40 15.80 19.51
CA TYR A 192 8.59 15.30 18.42
C TYR A 192 8.77 13.78 18.25
N ARG A 193 7.75 13.11 17.69
CA ARG A 193 7.70 11.67 17.43
C ARG A 193 6.93 11.42 16.11
N CYS A 194 7.07 10.23 15.53
CA CYS A 194 6.33 9.85 14.32
C CYS A 194 4.81 10.04 14.53
N PRO A 195 4.12 10.83 13.66
CA PRO A 195 2.73 11.21 13.87
C PRO A 195 1.71 10.13 13.50
N VAL A 196 2.13 9.01 12.90
CA VAL A 196 1.23 7.88 12.63
C VAL A 196 1.74 6.66 13.38
N VAL A 197 0.93 6.14 14.30
CA VAL A 197 1.28 5.02 15.20
C VAL A 197 0.30 3.88 14.94
N PHE A 198 0.82 2.70 14.60
CA PHE A 198 0.01 1.48 14.42
C PHE A 198 0.04 0.59 15.65
N GLU A 199 -1.11 0.04 15.99
CA GLU A 199 -1.29 -0.81 17.16
C GLU A 199 -2.23 -1.98 16.88
N ALA A 200 -1.83 -3.16 17.28
CA ALA A 200 -2.62 -4.38 17.20
C ALA A 200 -3.40 -4.59 18.49
N TRP A 201 -4.73 -4.46 18.40
CA TRP A 201 -5.64 -4.57 19.54
C TRP A 201 -6.42 -5.89 19.51
N ARG A 202 -6.48 -6.59 20.65
CA ARG A 202 -7.42 -7.69 20.89
C ARG A 202 -8.85 -7.10 20.90
N MET A 203 -9.80 -7.87 20.38
CA MET A 203 -11.18 -7.42 20.16
C MET A 203 -12.19 -8.32 20.85
N ALA A 204 -13.21 -7.72 21.46
CA ALA A 204 -14.41 -8.41 21.94
C ALA A 204 -15.65 -7.59 21.56
N GLY A 205 -16.69 -8.23 21.02
CA GLY A 205 -17.92 -7.54 20.61
C GLY A 205 -17.71 -6.40 19.60
N GLY A 206 -16.66 -6.47 18.77
CA GLY A 206 -16.27 -5.39 17.85
C GLY A 206 -15.51 -4.22 18.49
N SER A 207 -15.36 -4.21 19.82
CA SER A 207 -14.61 -3.19 20.57
C SER A 207 -13.18 -3.63 20.88
N ARG A 208 -12.24 -2.69 20.97
CA ARG A 208 -10.85 -2.92 21.40
C ARG A 208 -10.84 -3.17 22.92
N THR A 209 -10.11 -4.18 23.40
CA THR A 209 -10.00 -4.48 24.85
C THR A 209 -8.59 -4.25 25.38
N ASP A 210 -7.60 -4.86 24.73
CA ASP A 210 -6.22 -4.99 25.20
C ASP A 210 -5.25 -4.86 24.03
N LEU A 211 -4.08 -4.28 24.30
CA LEU A 211 -3.00 -4.27 23.33
C LEU A 211 -2.42 -5.69 23.22
N ALA A 212 -2.17 -6.17 22.01
CA ALA A 212 -1.52 -7.47 21.82
C ALA A 212 -0.05 -7.41 22.25
N GLU A 213 0.55 -8.56 22.56
CA GLU A 213 1.97 -8.59 22.92
C GLU A 213 2.81 -8.17 21.71
N LYS A 214 3.78 -7.27 21.90
CA LYS A 214 4.54 -6.60 20.81
C LYS A 214 3.66 -5.80 19.82
N GLY A 215 2.35 -5.66 20.09
CA GLY A 215 1.38 -4.99 19.23
C GLY A 215 1.39 -3.46 19.31
N CYS A 216 2.49 -2.83 19.73
CA CYS A 216 2.60 -1.37 19.85
C CYS A 216 3.64 -0.80 18.90
N ASN A 217 3.31 0.29 18.21
CA ASN A 217 4.15 0.94 17.21
C ASN A 217 4.64 -0.06 16.14
N VAL A 218 3.69 -0.73 15.48
CA VAL A 218 3.93 -1.73 14.42
C VAL A 218 4.38 -1.01 13.13
N TRP A 219 5.39 -1.53 12.43
CA TRP A 219 5.99 -0.87 11.26
C TRP A 219 6.09 -1.79 10.04
N ALA A 220 7.04 -2.74 10.10
CA ALA A 220 7.27 -3.68 9.03
C ALA A 220 6.14 -4.71 8.94
N HIS A 221 5.94 -5.29 7.75
CA HIS A 221 4.84 -6.24 7.50
C HIS A 221 4.86 -7.44 8.47
N ASP A 222 6.07 -7.84 8.85
CA ASP A 222 6.45 -8.94 9.73
C ASP A 222 6.61 -8.54 11.21
N SER A 223 6.58 -7.25 11.55
CA SER A 223 6.88 -6.78 12.91
C SER A 223 5.82 -7.15 13.96
N PHE A 224 4.64 -7.61 13.51
CA PHE A 224 3.59 -8.18 14.34
C PHE A 224 2.79 -9.21 13.54
N THR A 225 2.65 -10.44 14.08
CA THR A 225 2.19 -11.61 13.29
C THR A 225 1.00 -12.38 13.87
N GLU A 226 0.38 -11.94 14.97
CA GLU A 226 -0.88 -12.58 15.43
C GLU A 226 -2.05 -12.16 14.52
N GLY A 227 -2.71 -13.13 13.86
CA GLY A 227 -3.85 -12.86 12.98
C GLY A 227 -5.20 -12.62 13.66
N GLY A 228 -5.29 -12.78 14.98
CA GLY A 228 -6.51 -12.50 15.76
C GLY A 228 -6.75 -11.00 15.97
N PRO A 229 -5.81 -10.27 16.60
CA PRO A 229 -5.88 -8.82 16.79
C PRO A 229 -6.14 -8.02 15.51
N ARG A 230 -6.72 -6.83 15.66
CA ARG A 230 -6.93 -5.86 14.56
C ARG A 230 -5.87 -4.78 14.65
N VAL A 231 -5.21 -4.46 13.53
CA VAL A 231 -4.27 -3.35 13.45
C VAL A 231 -5.04 -2.08 13.14
N ALA A 232 -4.93 -1.12 14.05
CA ALA A 232 -5.53 0.21 13.98
C ALA A 232 -4.46 1.29 14.08
N PHE A 233 -4.69 2.45 13.48
CA PHE A 233 -3.78 3.59 13.57
C PHE A 233 -4.33 4.70 14.45
N ARG A 234 -3.41 5.47 15.03
CA ARG A 234 -3.61 6.85 15.45
C ARG A 234 -2.84 7.78 14.51
N ASP A 235 -3.49 8.84 14.05
CA ASP A 235 -2.90 9.88 13.20
C ASP A 235 -2.92 11.24 13.91
N PHE A 236 -1.76 11.85 14.05
CA PHE A 236 -1.50 13.18 14.61
C PHE A 236 -0.97 14.16 13.54
N SER A 237 -0.88 13.75 12.27
CA SER A 237 -0.27 14.52 11.17
C SER A 237 -1.23 15.47 10.44
N SER A 238 -2.53 15.19 10.51
CA SER A 238 -3.58 15.90 9.75
C SER A 238 -3.37 15.90 8.22
N TYR A 239 -2.59 14.96 7.69
CA TYR A 239 -2.27 14.89 6.26
C TYR A 239 -3.50 14.53 5.41
N PHE A 240 -4.34 13.63 5.92
CA PHE A 240 -5.63 13.26 5.32
C PHE A 240 -6.78 13.95 6.06
N THR A 241 -7.72 14.50 5.30
CA THR A 241 -8.94 15.11 5.85
C THR A 241 -9.92 13.99 6.21
N PHE A 242 -10.28 13.89 7.49
CA PHE A 242 -11.25 12.90 7.96
C PHE A 242 -12.67 13.36 7.57
N PRO A 243 -13.53 12.46 7.05
CA PRO A 243 -14.91 12.78 6.70
C PRO A 243 -15.81 12.79 7.94
N ASP A 244 -17.00 13.38 7.82
CA ASP A 244 -18.00 13.40 8.89
C ASP A 244 -18.27 11.99 9.47
N GLY A 245 -18.40 11.91 10.80
CA GLY A 245 -18.50 10.64 11.52
C GLY A 245 -17.19 9.87 11.69
N ARG A 246 -16.04 10.49 11.38
CA ARG A 246 -14.69 10.01 11.72
C ARG A 246 -13.91 11.15 12.37
N ALA A 247 -13.41 10.97 13.59
CA ALA A 247 -12.56 11.96 14.23
C ALA A 247 -11.08 11.60 14.09
N GLN A 248 -10.22 12.61 13.87
CA GLN A 248 -8.77 12.43 13.93
C GLN A 248 -8.30 12.07 15.36
N THR A 249 -9.13 12.18 16.40
CA THR A 249 -8.83 11.71 17.77
C THR A 249 -9.12 10.22 18.00
N GLU A 250 -9.71 9.52 17.04
CA GLU A 250 -10.06 8.10 17.18
C GLU A 250 -8.94 7.16 16.70
N TYR A 251 -8.97 5.93 17.19
CA TYR A 251 -8.28 4.81 16.54
C TYR A 251 -9.14 4.27 15.40
N HIS A 252 -8.55 4.12 14.22
CA HIS A 252 -9.24 3.53 13.07
C HIS A 252 -8.58 2.23 12.63
N ALA A 253 -9.35 1.14 12.57
CA ALA A 253 -8.86 -0.11 12.01
C ALA A 253 -8.47 0.08 10.53
N VAL A 254 -7.30 -0.46 10.16
CA VAL A 254 -6.85 -0.54 8.76
C VAL A 254 -6.87 -1.99 8.27
N GLY A 255 -6.60 -2.96 9.15
CA GLY A 255 -6.59 -4.37 8.77
C GLY A 255 -6.23 -5.30 9.93
N TYR A 256 -5.58 -6.41 9.59
CA TYR A 256 -5.03 -7.41 10.50
C TYR A 256 -3.85 -8.13 9.81
N TYR A 257 -3.00 -8.81 10.56
CA TYR A 257 -1.96 -9.65 9.94
C TYR A 257 -2.58 -10.94 9.41
N GLN A 258 -2.40 -11.24 8.14
CA GLN A 258 -2.78 -12.52 7.56
C GLN A 258 -1.55 -13.40 7.41
N SER A 259 -1.58 -14.58 8.04
CA SER A 259 -0.52 -15.58 7.91
C SER A 259 -0.59 -16.30 6.57
N GLY A 260 0.57 -16.59 5.99
CA GLY A 260 0.77 -17.35 4.75
C GLY A 260 2.26 -17.56 4.49
N ASN A 261 2.63 -18.07 3.31
CA ASN A 261 4.03 -18.28 2.94
C ASN A 261 4.86 -16.97 2.88
N PHE A 262 4.19 -15.85 2.57
CA PHE A 262 4.77 -14.50 2.60
C PHE A 262 4.31 -13.75 3.84
N GLY A 263 2.99 -13.77 4.11
CA GLY A 263 2.38 -13.08 5.24
C GLY A 263 2.36 -11.56 5.06
N GLY A 264 1.62 -10.86 5.93
CA GLY A 264 1.60 -9.40 5.98
C GLY A 264 0.20 -8.79 6.21
N PRO A 265 0.05 -7.47 6.00
CA PRO A 265 -1.21 -6.76 6.17
C PRO A 265 -2.34 -7.28 5.26
N ASN A 266 -3.57 -7.35 5.79
CA ASN A 266 -4.77 -7.62 5.00
C ASN A 266 -5.99 -6.87 5.55
N ALA A 267 -6.90 -6.45 4.67
CA ALA A 267 -8.15 -5.77 5.04
C ALA A 267 -9.38 -6.49 4.48
N GLY A 268 -10.15 -7.15 5.35
CA GLY A 268 -11.51 -7.61 5.01
C GLY A 268 -12.57 -6.51 5.10
N LYS A 269 -13.76 -6.76 4.54
CA LYS A 269 -14.94 -5.84 4.51
C LYS A 269 -15.22 -5.06 5.81
N VAL A 270 -15.00 -5.67 6.98
CA VAL A 270 -15.24 -5.05 8.31
C VAL A 270 -14.29 -3.90 8.67
N HIS A 271 -13.14 -3.77 8.01
CA HIS A 271 -12.18 -2.67 8.25
C HIS A 271 -12.45 -1.47 7.32
N SER A 272 -13.32 -1.63 6.32
CA SER A 272 -13.58 -0.64 5.26
C SER A 272 -14.48 0.50 5.73
N TRP A 273 -14.14 1.74 5.35
CA TRP A 273 -15.00 2.91 5.57
C TRP A 273 -16.11 2.98 4.50
N SER A 274 -16.95 1.94 4.47
CA SER A 274 -17.96 1.68 3.42
C SER A 274 -18.84 2.90 3.08
N SER A 275 -19.17 3.71 4.10
CA SER A 275 -19.85 5.01 3.99
C SER A 275 -19.23 5.94 2.93
N GLN A 276 -17.90 5.93 2.77
CA GLN A 276 -17.16 6.70 1.76
C GLN A 276 -16.63 5.83 0.60
N THR A 277 -16.33 4.55 0.82
CA THR A 277 -15.49 3.74 -0.09
C THR A 277 -16.20 2.57 -0.79
N GLU A 278 -17.42 2.22 -0.39
CA GLU A 278 -18.20 1.22 -1.10
C GLU A 278 -18.62 1.75 -2.47
N MET A 279 -18.42 0.94 -3.51
CA MET A 279 -18.79 1.19 -4.89
C MET A 279 -20.32 1.02 -5.03
N THR A 280 -21.09 1.97 -4.48
CA THR A 280 -22.54 2.08 -4.76
C THR A 280 -22.76 2.79 -6.09
N VAL A 281 -23.94 2.63 -6.69
CA VAL A 281 -24.32 3.34 -7.92
C VAL A 281 -24.09 4.85 -7.78
N GLU A 282 -24.59 5.44 -6.70
CA GLU A 282 -24.52 6.88 -6.44
C GLU A 282 -23.08 7.41 -6.36
N LYS A 283 -22.18 6.69 -5.69
CA LYS A 283 -20.76 7.09 -5.54
C LYS A 283 -19.94 6.92 -6.81
N ILE A 284 -20.45 6.17 -7.79
CA ILE A 284 -19.79 5.90 -9.07
C ILE A 284 -20.36 6.78 -10.20
N THR A 285 -21.68 6.91 -10.28
CA THR A 285 -22.40 7.61 -11.35
C THR A 285 -22.78 9.06 -11.01
N GLY A 286 -22.69 9.44 -9.72
CA GLY A 286 -23.13 10.74 -9.21
C GLY A 286 -24.63 10.83 -8.90
N ALA A 287 -25.42 9.77 -9.11
CA ALA A 287 -26.86 9.75 -8.83
C ALA A 287 -27.34 8.37 -8.35
N PRO A 288 -28.39 8.28 -7.50
CA PRO A 288 -28.95 7.00 -7.08
C PRO A 288 -29.56 6.21 -8.26
N ALA A 289 -29.67 4.89 -8.09
CA ALA A 289 -30.21 4.00 -9.12
C ALA A 289 -31.67 4.34 -9.46
N ASN A 290 -31.93 4.71 -10.71
CA ASN A 290 -33.26 5.04 -11.20
C ASN A 290 -33.94 3.82 -11.88
N PRO A 291 -35.07 3.29 -11.35
CA PRO A 291 -35.83 2.19 -11.94
C PRO A 291 -36.27 2.43 -13.40
N ALA A 292 -36.46 3.69 -13.82
CA ALA A 292 -36.81 4.03 -15.21
C ALA A 292 -35.61 4.00 -16.18
N GLN A 293 -34.37 3.88 -15.68
CA GLN A 293 -33.14 3.98 -16.46
C GLN A 293 -32.20 2.77 -16.27
N LEU A 294 -32.70 1.64 -15.77
CA LEU A 294 -31.93 0.42 -15.49
C LEU A 294 -31.12 -0.11 -16.68
N ASN A 295 -31.56 0.17 -17.91
CA ASN A 295 -30.92 -0.24 -19.15
C ASN A 295 -29.89 0.78 -19.70
N SER A 296 -29.55 1.81 -18.92
CA SER A 296 -28.58 2.85 -19.33
C SER A 296 -27.14 2.33 -19.42
N PRO A 297 -26.27 2.94 -20.26
CA PRO A 297 -24.86 2.55 -20.38
C PRO A 297 -24.09 2.66 -19.05
N SER A 298 -24.43 3.67 -18.24
CA SER A 298 -23.83 3.89 -16.91
C SER A 298 -24.13 2.74 -15.95
N LEU A 299 -25.42 2.34 -15.82
CA LEU A 299 -25.80 1.22 -14.95
C LEU A 299 -25.33 -0.15 -15.48
N SER A 300 -25.27 -0.32 -16.80
CA SER A 300 -24.68 -1.50 -17.44
C SER A 300 -23.20 -1.65 -17.08
N THR A 301 -22.42 -0.60 -17.32
CA THR A 301 -20.98 -0.56 -17.00
C THR A 301 -20.73 -0.71 -15.51
N TYR A 302 -21.56 -0.06 -14.68
CA TYR A 302 -21.54 -0.25 -13.23
C TYR A 302 -21.70 -1.72 -12.84
N ARG A 303 -22.80 -2.39 -13.24
CA ARG A 303 -23.06 -3.78 -12.83
C ARG A 303 -21.91 -4.71 -13.26
N THR A 304 -21.42 -4.57 -14.49
CA THR A 304 -20.33 -5.38 -15.03
C THR A 304 -19.02 -5.23 -14.25
N ILE A 305 -18.56 -4.00 -13.95
CA ILE A 305 -17.32 -3.79 -13.18
C ILE A 305 -17.53 -4.13 -11.69
N ARG A 306 -18.73 -3.84 -11.15
CA ARG A 306 -19.07 -4.03 -9.74
C ARG A 306 -19.07 -5.50 -9.30
N VAL A 307 -19.38 -6.43 -10.20
CA VAL A 307 -19.20 -7.88 -9.99
C VAL A 307 -17.73 -8.21 -9.72
N VAL A 308 -16.80 -7.73 -10.57
CA VAL A 308 -15.36 -8.01 -10.42
C VAL A 308 -14.84 -7.40 -9.11
N ALA A 309 -15.28 -6.19 -8.78
CA ALA A 309 -14.95 -5.55 -7.52
C ALA A 309 -15.48 -6.31 -6.28
N GLU A 310 -16.63 -6.99 -6.34
CA GLU A 310 -17.10 -7.82 -5.21
C GLU A 310 -16.16 -9.01 -4.98
N ALA A 311 -15.72 -9.66 -6.06
CA ALA A 311 -14.84 -10.82 -6.00
C ALA A 311 -13.39 -10.51 -5.58
N GLU A 312 -12.93 -9.27 -5.80
CA GLU A 312 -11.56 -8.83 -5.51
C GLU A 312 -11.43 -8.02 -4.21
N CYS A 313 -12.32 -7.05 -3.99
CA CYS A 313 -12.19 -6.07 -2.91
C CYS A 313 -13.49 -5.85 -2.11
N PHE A 314 -14.43 -6.82 -2.14
CA PHE A 314 -15.77 -6.69 -1.55
C PHE A 314 -16.50 -5.40 -1.99
N GLY A 315 -16.21 -4.93 -3.21
CA GLY A 315 -16.75 -3.69 -3.78
C GLY A 315 -16.30 -2.42 -3.07
N ARG A 316 -15.10 -2.37 -2.49
CA ARG A 316 -14.62 -1.24 -1.66
C ARG A 316 -13.23 -0.80 -2.08
N PHE A 317 -13.04 0.50 -2.32
CA PHE A 317 -11.74 1.04 -2.74
C PHE A 317 -10.63 0.94 -1.68
N ASP A 318 -10.97 0.86 -0.39
CA ASP A 318 -10.02 0.81 0.73
C ASP A 318 -9.78 -0.60 1.31
N VAL A 319 -10.31 -1.63 0.65
CA VAL A 319 -9.92 -3.02 0.87
C VAL A 319 -8.65 -3.29 0.07
N LEU A 320 -7.60 -3.68 0.79
CA LEU A 320 -6.26 -3.93 0.27
C LEU A 320 -5.72 -5.26 0.81
N ASN A 321 -4.90 -5.92 0.00
CA ASN A 321 -4.18 -7.15 0.35
C ASN A 321 -2.67 -6.88 0.27
N ALA A 322 -1.92 -7.34 1.26
CA ALA A 322 -0.45 -7.36 1.26
C ALA A 322 0.07 -8.58 2.04
N TRP A 323 -0.51 -9.77 1.83
CA TRP A 323 -0.16 -11.01 2.56
C TRP A 323 0.27 -12.20 1.69
N ASP A 324 -0.06 -12.19 0.41
CA ASP A 324 0.33 -13.22 -0.56
C ASP A 324 1.63 -12.83 -1.29
N ASN A 325 1.84 -13.32 -2.52
CA ASN A 325 3.03 -13.01 -3.30
C ASN A 325 2.99 -11.61 -3.95
N ALA A 326 1.96 -10.80 -3.72
CA ALA A 326 1.97 -9.38 -4.03
C ALA A 326 2.62 -8.55 -2.90
N LEU A 327 3.32 -7.47 -3.27
CA LEU A 327 3.76 -6.45 -2.29
C LEU A 327 2.56 -5.79 -1.61
N ILE A 328 1.62 -5.31 -2.42
CA ILE A 328 0.32 -4.77 -2.03
C ILE A 328 -0.58 -4.72 -3.27
N SER A 329 -1.88 -4.90 -3.11
CA SER A 329 -2.88 -4.82 -4.18
C SER A 329 -4.17 -4.13 -3.74
N GLY A 330 -4.90 -3.53 -4.70
CA GLY A 330 -6.10 -2.73 -4.41
C GLY A 330 -6.89 -2.25 -5.63
N GLY A 331 -8.05 -1.64 -5.36
CA GLY A 331 -8.95 -1.09 -6.38
C GLY A 331 -9.88 -2.13 -7.05
N PRO A 332 -10.75 -1.70 -7.99
CA PRO A 332 -11.81 -2.55 -8.57
C PRO A 332 -11.32 -3.82 -9.28
N CYS A 333 -10.07 -3.84 -9.73
CA CYS A 333 -9.41 -4.96 -10.41
C CYS A 333 -8.18 -5.47 -9.64
N HIS A 334 -8.01 -5.12 -8.37
CA HIS A 334 -6.96 -5.60 -7.46
C HIS A 334 -5.53 -5.49 -8.01
N TRP A 335 -5.22 -4.35 -8.65
CA TRP A 335 -3.93 -4.11 -9.27
C TRP A 335 -2.80 -4.24 -8.25
N THR A 336 -1.77 -5.02 -8.59
CA THR A 336 -0.62 -5.32 -7.74
C THR A 336 0.47 -4.27 -7.89
N MET A 337 1.17 -3.93 -6.80
CA MET A 337 2.39 -3.11 -6.82
C MET A 337 3.55 -3.86 -7.49
N GLY A 338 3.62 -5.16 -7.21
CA GLY A 338 4.56 -6.12 -7.78
C GLY A 338 4.14 -7.51 -7.40
N LEU A 339 4.51 -8.51 -8.20
CA LEU A 339 4.29 -9.93 -7.92
C LEU A 339 5.62 -10.66 -7.82
N PHE A 340 5.86 -11.35 -6.70
CA PHE A 340 7.09 -12.10 -6.48
C PHE A 340 7.10 -13.35 -7.37
N ALA A 341 8.14 -13.46 -8.19
CA ALA A 341 8.49 -14.68 -8.89
C ALA A 341 9.47 -15.49 -8.02
N PRO A 342 9.10 -16.70 -7.56
CA PRO A 342 9.97 -17.52 -6.73
C PRO A 342 11.17 -18.08 -7.53
N ALA A 343 11.96 -18.94 -6.88
CA ALA A 343 13.13 -19.57 -7.50
C ALA A 343 12.81 -20.21 -8.87
N PRO A 344 13.70 -20.04 -9.88
CA PRO A 344 15.03 -19.45 -9.79
C PRO A 344 15.10 -17.92 -9.85
N ILE A 345 13.97 -17.20 -10.03
CA ILE A 345 13.98 -15.75 -10.28
C ILE A 345 14.21 -14.97 -8.98
N ASN A 346 13.46 -15.27 -7.92
CA ASN A 346 13.58 -14.64 -6.58
C ASN A 346 13.50 -13.09 -6.57
N LEU A 347 12.69 -12.52 -7.45
CA LEU A 347 12.50 -11.07 -7.59
C LEU A 347 11.02 -10.73 -7.80
N TYR A 348 10.62 -9.52 -7.40
CA TYR A 348 9.33 -8.94 -7.78
C TYR A 348 9.33 -8.49 -9.24
N GLY A 349 8.31 -8.90 -9.99
CA GLY A 349 8.01 -8.39 -11.33
C GLY A 349 7.14 -7.13 -11.30
N LYS A 350 7.08 -6.45 -12.46
CA LYS A 350 6.22 -5.27 -12.71
C LYS A 350 4.77 -5.52 -12.26
N GLY A 351 4.12 -4.46 -11.79
CA GLY A 351 2.74 -4.48 -11.32
C GLY A 351 1.84 -3.52 -12.10
N GLU A 352 0.53 -3.78 -12.07
CA GLU A 352 -0.47 -2.88 -12.66
C GLU A 352 -0.74 -1.63 -11.79
N LEU A 353 -0.41 -1.64 -10.50
CA LEU A 353 -0.62 -0.49 -9.62
C LEU A 353 0.36 0.66 -9.91
N PRO A 354 1.64 0.42 -10.27
CA PRO A 354 2.50 1.39 -10.94
C PRO A 354 1.94 1.89 -12.27
N GLY A 355 1.18 1.06 -13.01
CA GLY A 355 0.41 1.47 -14.16
C GLY A 355 -0.68 2.49 -13.80
N PHE A 356 -1.42 2.21 -12.74
CA PHE A 356 -2.38 3.15 -12.16
C PHE A 356 -1.72 4.42 -11.59
N MET A 357 -0.53 4.34 -10.99
CA MET A 357 0.22 5.53 -10.55
C MET A 357 0.53 6.46 -11.73
N ALA A 358 0.99 5.91 -12.86
CA ALA A 358 1.22 6.69 -14.08
C ALA A 358 -0.09 7.27 -14.66
N TYR A 359 -1.19 6.50 -14.66
CA TYR A 359 -2.51 6.99 -15.07
C TYR A 359 -3.01 8.14 -14.19
N LEU A 360 -2.87 7.99 -12.86
CA LEU A 360 -3.22 9.02 -11.89
C LEU A 360 -2.37 10.29 -12.08
N LYS A 361 -1.07 10.15 -12.29
CA LYS A 361 -0.16 11.27 -12.58
C LYS A 361 -0.55 12.03 -13.85
N ASN A 362 -0.98 11.31 -14.88
CA ASN A 362 -1.45 11.90 -16.14
C ASN A 362 -2.81 12.59 -16.05
N ARG A 363 -3.72 12.08 -15.21
CA ARG A 363 -5.12 12.55 -15.14
C ARG A 363 -5.40 13.53 -14.01
N GLU A 364 -4.75 13.35 -12.86
CA GLU A 364 -5.01 14.08 -11.61
C GLU A 364 -3.67 14.34 -10.89
N PRO A 365 -2.74 15.14 -11.48
CA PRO A 365 -1.37 15.27 -10.99
C PRO A 365 -1.28 15.69 -9.52
N GLU A 366 -2.10 16.64 -9.06
CA GLU A 366 -2.16 17.04 -7.64
C GLU A 366 -2.52 15.89 -6.69
N VAL A 367 -3.34 14.95 -7.17
CA VAL A 367 -3.74 13.76 -6.40
C VAL A 367 -2.65 12.69 -6.43
N PHE A 368 -1.94 12.56 -7.56
CA PHE A 368 -0.72 11.74 -7.60
C PHE A 368 0.34 12.26 -6.62
N GLU A 369 0.60 13.58 -6.60
CA GLU A 369 1.54 14.17 -5.64
C GLU A 369 1.07 13.94 -4.20
N LYS A 370 -0.22 14.13 -3.90
CA LYS A 370 -0.76 13.87 -2.56
C LYS A 370 -0.67 12.39 -2.11
N VAL A 371 -0.70 11.42 -3.02
CA VAL A 371 -0.72 9.98 -2.66
C VAL A 371 0.64 9.28 -2.82
N PHE A 372 1.51 9.79 -3.69
CA PHE A 372 2.76 9.12 -4.06
C PHE A 372 3.96 10.09 -4.14
N GLY A 373 3.85 11.19 -4.88
CA GLY A 373 4.99 12.06 -5.20
C GLY A 373 5.56 12.82 -3.99
N ASN A 374 4.71 13.34 -3.10
CA ASN A 374 5.10 13.90 -1.79
C ASN A 374 5.75 12.87 -0.85
N PHE A 375 5.64 11.58 -1.15
CA PHE A 375 6.31 10.49 -0.43
C PHE A 375 7.57 9.98 -1.17
N GLY A 376 8.00 10.69 -2.23
CA GLY A 376 9.16 10.34 -3.04
C GLY A 376 8.97 9.10 -3.92
N LEU A 377 7.75 8.60 -4.13
CA LEU A 377 7.48 7.36 -4.88
C LEU A 377 6.87 7.67 -6.26
N TYR A 378 7.54 7.23 -7.32
CA TYR A 378 7.16 7.48 -8.71
C TYR A 378 7.15 6.19 -9.54
N PRO A 379 6.37 6.09 -10.63
CA PRO A 379 6.47 4.97 -11.56
C PRO A 379 7.75 5.06 -12.40
N THR A 380 8.29 3.92 -12.86
CA THR A 380 9.44 3.88 -13.78
C THR A 380 9.08 4.23 -15.23
N LYS A 381 7.77 4.37 -15.54
CA LYS A 381 7.28 4.83 -16.84
C LYS A 381 6.13 5.81 -16.67
N GLU A 382 6.13 6.85 -17.50
CA GLU A 382 5.02 7.78 -17.64
C GLU A 382 3.89 7.17 -18.48
N TRP A 383 2.67 7.71 -18.33
CA TRP A 383 1.52 7.24 -19.09
C TRP A 383 1.74 7.40 -20.61
N GLY A 384 1.57 6.32 -21.37
CA GLY A 384 1.79 6.31 -22.82
C GLY A 384 3.24 6.17 -23.27
N ALA A 385 4.20 5.95 -22.36
CA ALA A 385 5.59 5.69 -22.74
C ALA A 385 5.74 4.37 -23.54
N PRO A 386 6.72 4.24 -24.45
CA PRO A 386 6.92 3.02 -25.23
C PRO A 386 7.08 1.76 -24.37
N GLY A 387 6.33 0.70 -24.69
CA GLY A 387 6.33 -0.58 -23.95
C GLY A 387 5.92 -0.45 -22.48
N PHE A 388 5.01 0.47 -22.16
CA PHE A 388 4.33 0.60 -20.86
C PHE A 388 3.00 -0.18 -20.82
N TYR A 389 2.28 -0.16 -21.93
CA TYR A 389 1.21 -1.10 -22.22
C TYR A 389 1.81 -2.42 -22.72
N ASP A 390 1.26 -3.53 -22.24
CA ASP A 390 1.56 -4.88 -22.69
C ASP A 390 0.42 -5.34 -23.63
N GLU A 391 0.74 -5.53 -24.91
CA GLU A 391 -0.24 -5.83 -25.96
C GLU A 391 -0.74 -7.29 -25.89
N ASP A 392 0.09 -8.24 -25.44
CA ASP A 392 -0.28 -9.66 -25.29
C ASP A 392 -1.14 -9.91 -24.03
N LEU A 393 -1.05 -9.02 -23.04
CA LEU A 393 -1.81 -9.10 -21.78
C LEU A 393 -2.94 -8.06 -21.67
N MET A 394 -3.01 -7.06 -22.55
CA MET A 394 -3.88 -5.87 -22.41
C MET A 394 -3.86 -5.28 -21.00
N THR A 395 -2.65 -4.96 -20.52
CA THR A 395 -2.43 -4.37 -19.18
C THR A 395 -1.40 -3.25 -19.22
N TYR A 396 -1.53 -2.30 -18.30
CA TYR A 396 -0.56 -1.22 -18.10
C TYR A 396 0.31 -1.58 -16.89
N ALA A 397 1.57 -1.95 -17.13
CA ALA A 397 2.45 -2.51 -16.10
C ALA A 397 3.81 -1.81 -16.05
N ALA A 398 4.19 -1.36 -14.86
CA ALA A 398 5.46 -0.67 -14.62
C ALA A 398 6.11 -1.16 -13.31
N TRP A 399 7.28 -0.61 -13.01
CA TRP A 399 7.90 -0.72 -11.70
C TRP A 399 7.96 0.66 -11.02
N VAL A 400 8.66 0.78 -9.91
CA VAL A 400 8.71 2.01 -9.11
C VAL A 400 10.13 2.49 -8.87
N LYS A 401 10.28 3.82 -8.81
CA LYS A 401 11.51 4.53 -8.49
C LYS A 401 11.28 5.46 -7.31
N LEU A 402 12.30 5.60 -6.46
CA LEU A 402 12.30 6.49 -5.31
C LEU A 402 13.11 7.74 -5.65
N ALA A 403 12.73 8.90 -5.10
CA ALA A 403 13.55 10.10 -5.12
C ALA A 403 14.93 9.82 -4.49
N ASN A 404 16.00 10.37 -5.07
CA ASN A 404 17.36 10.33 -4.54
C ASN A 404 17.78 11.71 -3.99
N ASP A 405 19.01 11.85 -3.50
CA ASP A 405 19.45 13.08 -2.81
C ASP A 405 19.67 14.30 -3.73
N SER A 406 19.63 14.11 -5.05
CA SER A 406 19.65 15.21 -6.03
C SER A 406 18.26 15.75 -6.40
N TYR A 407 17.17 15.12 -5.90
CA TYR A 407 15.80 15.48 -6.25
C TYR A 407 15.43 16.92 -5.84
N ALA A 408 15.09 17.74 -6.83
CA ALA A 408 14.93 19.19 -6.70
C ALA A 408 13.48 19.57 -6.32
N VAL A 409 13.14 19.44 -5.03
CA VAL A 409 11.80 19.68 -4.43
C VAL A 409 11.09 20.98 -4.87
N SER A 410 11.83 22.02 -5.30
CA SER A 410 11.26 23.29 -5.78
C SER A 410 10.95 23.36 -7.28
N GLN A 411 11.12 22.26 -8.02
CA GLN A 411 10.89 22.17 -9.47
C GLN A 411 9.61 21.37 -9.77
N THR A 412 8.99 21.65 -10.92
CA THR A 412 7.75 20.98 -11.39
C THR A 412 8.00 19.88 -12.43
N THR A 413 9.26 19.69 -12.82
CA THR A 413 9.70 18.74 -13.86
C THR A 413 11.04 18.18 -13.42
N HIS A 414 11.18 16.85 -13.40
CA HIS A 414 12.37 16.17 -12.88
C HIS A 414 13.06 15.34 -13.95
N SER A 415 14.38 15.26 -13.87
CA SER A 415 15.22 14.33 -14.61
C SER A 415 15.10 12.91 -14.06
N GLU A 416 15.23 11.90 -14.93
CA GLU A 416 15.36 10.50 -14.47
C GLU A 416 16.57 10.29 -13.52
N SER A 417 17.59 11.15 -13.60
CA SER A 417 18.74 11.15 -12.68
C SER A 417 18.41 11.56 -11.24
N GLU A 418 17.26 12.18 -10.98
CA GLU A 418 16.80 12.55 -9.63
C GLU A 418 16.16 11.36 -8.88
N PHE A 419 16.04 10.21 -9.54
CA PHE A 419 15.42 9.01 -8.99
C PHE A 419 16.41 7.84 -8.91
N THR A 420 15.98 6.76 -8.28
CA THR A 420 16.66 5.45 -8.28
C THR A 420 15.59 4.37 -8.26
N GLU A 421 15.69 3.42 -9.19
CA GLU A 421 14.74 2.31 -9.26
C GLU A 421 14.81 1.47 -7.98
N LEU A 422 13.65 1.12 -7.41
CA LEU A 422 13.60 0.30 -6.20
C LEU A 422 14.10 -1.10 -6.53
N ALA A 423 15.10 -1.61 -5.81
CA ALA A 423 15.61 -2.95 -6.04
C ALA A 423 14.51 -4.00 -5.84
N ALA A 424 14.39 -4.93 -6.80
CA ALA A 424 13.29 -5.88 -6.88
C ALA A 424 13.44 -7.13 -5.99
N SER A 425 14.52 -7.23 -5.20
CA SER A 425 14.70 -8.29 -4.20
C SER A 425 13.73 -8.11 -3.03
N GLU A 426 13.37 -9.22 -2.38
CA GLU A 426 12.34 -9.21 -1.34
C GLU A 426 12.69 -8.29 -0.15
N ASP A 427 13.95 -8.30 0.30
CA ASP A 427 14.45 -7.45 1.40
C ASP A 427 14.40 -5.95 1.13
N GLU A 428 14.32 -5.54 -0.14
CA GLU A 428 14.31 -4.12 -0.57
C GLU A 428 12.88 -3.68 -0.90
N ALA A 429 12.18 -4.47 -1.71
CA ALA A 429 10.84 -4.20 -2.19
C ALA A 429 9.79 -4.20 -1.07
N ASN A 430 10.01 -4.99 0.00
CA ASN A 430 9.14 -5.06 1.19
C ASN A 430 8.97 -3.72 1.93
N TYR A 431 9.72 -2.66 1.59
CA TYR A 431 9.43 -1.28 1.98
C TYR A 431 7.95 -0.89 1.72
N LEU A 432 7.43 -1.25 0.54
CA LEU A 432 6.08 -0.91 0.10
C LEU A 432 4.99 -1.84 0.69
N LYS A 433 5.42 -2.88 1.42
CA LYS A 433 4.57 -3.84 2.14
C LYS A 433 4.33 -3.44 3.61
N THR A 434 5.03 -2.40 4.09
CA THR A 434 4.91 -1.89 5.48
C THR A 434 3.51 -1.34 5.80
N TRP A 435 3.16 -1.33 7.10
CA TRP A 435 1.87 -0.83 7.58
C TRP A 435 1.63 0.65 7.24
N HIS A 436 2.70 1.45 7.14
CA HIS A 436 2.63 2.86 6.75
C HIS A 436 2.25 3.04 5.27
N TRP A 437 2.76 2.19 4.36
CA TRP A 437 2.32 2.20 2.95
C TRP A 437 0.90 1.65 2.77
N PHE A 438 0.56 0.57 3.48
CA PHE A 438 -0.82 0.03 3.53
C PHE A 438 -1.83 1.10 3.97
N TYR A 439 -1.47 1.88 5.00
CA TYR A 439 -2.22 3.04 5.47
C TYR A 439 -2.34 4.17 4.43
N ARG A 440 -1.25 4.57 3.78
CA ARG A 440 -1.27 5.65 2.77
C ARG A 440 -2.27 5.35 1.66
N LEU A 441 -2.25 4.13 1.12
CA LEU A 441 -3.17 3.71 0.06
C LEU A 441 -4.62 3.58 0.58
N SER A 442 -4.81 3.02 1.77
CA SER A 442 -6.15 2.90 2.39
C SER A 442 -6.75 4.28 2.66
N MET A 443 -5.98 5.23 3.20
CA MET A 443 -6.44 6.59 3.47
C MET A 443 -6.64 7.43 2.21
N ALA A 444 -5.84 7.24 1.15
CA ALA A 444 -6.13 7.81 -0.17
C ALA A 444 -7.49 7.34 -0.70
N ALA A 445 -7.73 6.02 -0.66
CA ALA A 445 -9.01 5.43 -1.03
C ALA A 445 -10.19 5.91 -0.16
N ARG A 446 -9.97 6.13 1.14
CA ARG A 446 -10.99 6.64 2.10
C ARG A 446 -11.32 8.12 1.89
N THR A 447 -10.32 8.97 1.78
CA THR A 447 -10.47 10.43 1.94
C THR A 447 -10.43 11.22 0.63
N ILE A 448 -9.97 10.64 -0.48
CA ILE A 448 -9.82 11.36 -1.76
C ILE A 448 -10.81 10.81 -2.79
N PRO A 449 -11.95 11.50 -3.07
CA PRO A 449 -12.93 11.04 -4.07
C PRO A 449 -12.33 10.86 -5.46
N LYS A 450 -11.40 11.73 -5.84
CA LYS A 450 -10.80 11.74 -7.17
C LYS A 450 -9.87 10.54 -7.43
N TYR A 451 -9.16 10.08 -6.40
CA TYR A 451 -8.41 8.82 -6.44
C TYR A 451 -9.33 7.63 -6.78
N ARG A 452 -10.50 7.56 -6.14
CA ARG A 452 -11.54 6.55 -6.43
C ARG A 452 -12.10 6.66 -7.85
N SER A 453 -12.44 7.86 -8.32
CA SER A 453 -12.98 8.04 -9.68
C SER A 453 -11.95 7.70 -10.77
N THR A 454 -10.66 7.95 -10.52
CA THR A 454 -9.59 7.64 -11.47
C THR A 454 -9.26 6.14 -11.48
N MET A 455 -9.32 5.46 -10.33
CA MET A 455 -9.35 3.99 -10.29
C MET A 455 -10.52 3.44 -11.13
N TRP A 456 -11.74 3.94 -10.91
CA TRP A 456 -12.90 3.49 -11.68
C TRP A 456 -12.75 3.74 -13.19
N SER A 457 -12.15 4.87 -13.57
CA SER A 457 -11.89 5.22 -14.97
C SER A 457 -10.87 4.29 -15.63
N MET A 458 -9.85 3.82 -14.90
CA MET A 458 -8.91 2.81 -15.40
C MET A 458 -9.57 1.42 -15.52
N ALA A 459 -10.51 1.07 -14.63
CA ALA A 459 -11.31 -0.15 -14.78
C ALA A 459 -12.23 -0.09 -16.04
N LYS A 460 -12.83 1.09 -16.34
CA LYS A 460 -13.55 1.31 -17.62
C LYS A 460 -12.62 1.16 -18.83
N LEU A 461 -11.38 1.65 -18.76
CA LEU A 461 -10.39 1.54 -19.84
C LEU A 461 -10.06 0.08 -20.15
N ARG A 462 -9.65 -0.69 -19.13
CA ARG A 462 -9.34 -2.12 -19.25
C ARG A 462 -10.51 -2.92 -19.83
N LEU A 463 -11.72 -2.64 -19.38
CA LEU A 463 -12.94 -3.26 -19.90
C LEU A 463 -13.17 -2.96 -21.39
N ARG A 464 -12.96 -1.72 -21.82
CA ARG A 464 -13.08 -1.30 -23.23
C ARG A 464 -12.07 -2.00 -24.12
N GLU A 465 -10.82 -2.09 -23.66
CA GLU A 465 -9.71 -2.74 -24.38
C GLU A 465 -9.99 -4.22 -24.63
N ILE A 466 -10.38 -4.97 -23.59
CA ILE A 466 -10.78 -6.39 -23.70
C ILE A 466 -11.88 -6.60 -24.74
N LEU A 467 -12.87 -5.70 -24.80
CA LEU A 467 -13.99 -5.80 -25.76
C LEU A 467 -13.58 -5.51 -27.21
N THR A 468 -12.45 -4.82 -27.42
CA THR A 468 -11.85 -4.58 -28.74
C THR A 468 -10.87 -5.66 -29.21
N ASP A 469 -10.49 -6.62 -28.35
CA ASP A 469 -9.57 -7.71 -28.71
C ASP A 469 -10.05 -8.53 -29.93
N PRO A 470 -9.22 -8.72 -30.97
CA PRO A 470 -9.53 -9.57 -32.10
C PRO A 470 -9.64 -11.06 -31.74
N ILE A 471 -10.73 -11.70 -32.17
CA ILE A 471 -10.98 -13.12 -31.94
C ILE A 471 -11.37 -13.84 -33.24
N SER A 472 -10.73 -14.98 -33.48
CA SER A 472 -10.93 -15.84 -34.64
C SER A 472 -11.37 -17.25 -34.22
N PHE A 473 -12.31 -17.84 -34.94
CA PHE A 473 -12.85 -19.17 -34.68
C PHE A 473 -13.48 -19.77 -35.95
N ASN A 474 -13.73 -21.08 -35.95
CA ASN A 474 -14.31 -21.80 -37.09
C ASN A 474 -15.80 -22.09 -36.89
N VAL A 475 -16.60 -21.88 -37.94
CA VAL A 475 -17.99 -22.34 -38.05
C VAL A 475 -18.09 -23.27 -39.25
N GLY A 476 -18.05 -24.59 -39.00
CA GLY A 476 -17.82 -25.57 -40.07
C GLY A 476 -16.44 -25.35 -40.70
N SER A 477 -16.40 -25.10 -42.01
CA SER A 477 -15.18 -24.77 -42.76
C SER A 477 -14.88 -23.26 -42.86
N VAL A 478 -15.75 -22.39 -42.34
CA VAL A 478 -15.58 -20.93 -42.44
C VAL A 478 -14.81 -20.40 -41.23
N VAL A 479 -13.69 -19.74 -41.47
CA VAL A 479 -12.98 -18.94 -40.46
C VAL A 479 -13.74 -17.62 -40.29
N VAL A 480 -14.23 -17.36 -39.08
CA VAL A 480 -14.91 -16.12 -38.69
C VAL A 480 -13.95 -15.29 -37.85
N ASN A 481 -13.77 -14.02 -38.24
CA ASN A 481 -12.99 -13.03 -37.51
C ASN A 481 -13.92 -11.96 -36.93
N SER A 482 -13.73 -11.59 -35.67
CA SER A 482 -14.55 -10.58 -34.98
C SER A 482 -13.78 -9.96 -33.81
N THR A 483 -14.46 -9.22 -32.92
CA THR A 483 -13.91 -8.83 -31.62
C THR A 483 -14.64 -9.53 -30.48
N VAL A 484 -13.99 -9.65 -29.32
CA VAL A 484 -14.58 -10.23 -28.11
C VAL A 484 -15.93 -9.57 -27.76
N GLY A 485 -16.04 -8.24 -27.87
CA GLY A 485 -17.28 -7.50 -27.58
C GLY A 485 -18.41 -7.65 -28.62
N ALA A 486 -18.12 -8.14 -29.83
CA ALA A 486 -19.15 -8.52 -30.80
C ALA A 486 -19.69 -9.94 -30.54
N ILE A 487 -18.86 -10.80 -29.95
CA ILE A 487 -19.23 -12.17 -29.59
C ILE A 487 -20.02 -12.21 -28.27
N TYR A 488 -19.54 -11.54 -27.23
CA TYR A 488 -20.13 -11.56 -25.88
C TYR A 488 -20.80 -10.22 -25.57
N THR A 489 -22.14 -10.20 -25.56
CA THR A 489 -22.93 -8.95 -25.54
C THR A 489 -23.88 -8.81 -24.34
N SER A 490 -23.90 -9.79 -23.43
CA SER A 490 -24.62 -9.71 -22.16
C SER A 490 -23.75 -9.15 -21.04
N GLU A 491 -24.34 -8.37 -20.11
CA GLU A 491 -23.60 -7.83 -18.95
C GLU A 491 -22.97 -8.96 -18.14
N LYS A 492 -23.66 -10.10 -18.03
CA LYS A 492 -23.17 -11.32 -17.38
C LYS A 492 -21.93 -11.88 -18.08
N ALA A 493 -21.95 -12.09 -19.39
CA ALA A 493 -20.78 -12.61 -20.11
C ALA A 493 -19.59 -11.65 -20.01
N VAL A 494 -19.82 -10.34 -20.18
CA VAL A 494 -18.78 -9.31 -20.09
C VAL A 494 -18.20 -9.20 -18.68
N ALA A 495 -19.00 -9.35 -17.62
CA ALA A 495 -18.50 -9.41 -16.24
C ALA A 495 -17.60 -10.64 -15.98
N ILE A 496 -17.95 -11.79 -16.56
CA ILE A 496 -17.13 -13.01 -16.48
C ILE A 496 -15.81 -12.82 -17.26
N LEU A 497 -15.84 -12.21 -18.45
CA LEU A 497 -14.63 -11.87 -19.21
C LEU A 497 -13.68 -10.98 -18.40
N LEU A 498 -14.19 -9.90 -17.80
CA LEU A 498 -13.37 -9.00 -16.99
C LEU A 498 -12.83 -9.70 -15.73
N ARG A 499 -13.64 -10.52 -15.04
CA ARG A 499 -13.17 -11.34 -13.90
C ARG A 499 -12.05 -12.30 -14.32
N TRP A 500 -12.20 -12.97 -15.46
CA TRP A 500 -11.20 -13.90 -15.98
C TRP A 500 -9.91 -13.14 -16.32
N HIS A 501 -10.02 -12.01 -17.02
CA HIS A 501 -8.86 -11.20 -17.41
C HIS A 501 -8.08 -10.68 -16.21
N VAL A 502 -8.76 -10.25 -15.13
CA VAL A 502 -8.10 -9.87 -13.87
C VAL A 502 -7.34 -11.05 -13.25
N TRP A 503 -7.91 -12.27 -13.30
CA TRP A 503 -7.24 -13.45 -12.75
C TRP A 503 -6.06 -13.92 -13.61
N ARG A 504 -6.22 -13.99 -14.94
CA ARG A 504 -5.20 -14.46 -15.91
C ARG A 504 -5.41 -13.76 -17.26
N PRO A 505 -4.75 -12.61 -17.53
CA PRO A 505 -5.01 -11.81 -18.73
C PRO A 505 -4.84 -12.58 -20.05
N SER A 506 -3.73 -13.31 -20.19
CA SER A 506 -3.43 -14.13 -21.38
C SER A 506 -4.42 -15.27 -21.66
N HIS A 507 -5.23 -15.69 -20.68
CA HIS A 507 -6.31 -16.64 -20.96
C HIS A 507 -7.44 -16.03 -21.81
N VAL A 508 -7.53 -14.70 -21.88
CA VAL A 508 -8.61 -13.97 -22.56
C VAL A 508 -8.13 -13.40 -23.90
N VAL A 509 -6.99 -12.70 -23.94
CA VAL A 509 -6.61 -11.82 -25.07
C VAL A 509 -5.39 -12.27 -25.89
N SER A 510 -4.38 -12.93 -25.27
CA SER A 510 -3.06 -13.15 -25.91
C SER A 510 -3.11 -13.91 -27.24
N GLY A 511 -2.00 -13.87 -27.99
CA GLY A 511 -1.78 -14.81 -29.09
C GLY A 511 -1.72 -16.29 -28.65
N GLY A 512 -1.93 -17.20 -29.61
CA GLY A 512 -1.53 -18.61 -29.52
C GLY A 512 -2.20 -19.47 -28.42
N GLN A 513 -1.45 -20.46 -27.94
CA GLN A 513 -1.95 -21.57 -27.12
C GLN A 513 -2.47 -21.20 -25.72
N TYR A 514 -2.10 -20.02 -25.20
CA TYR A 514 -2.49 -19.58 -23.85
C TYR A 514 -3.90 -19.00 -23.80
N ASN A 515 -4.45 -18.55 -24.93
CA ASN A 515 -5.79 -18.00 -25.04
C ASN A 515 -6.85 -19.10 -24.87
N ARG A 516 -7.33 -19.27 -23.64
CA ARG A 516 -8.37 -20.24 -23.30
C ARG A 516 -9.75 -19.78 -23.75
N LEU A 517 -10.00 -18.48 -23.90
CA LEU A 517 -11.25 -17.94 -24.41
C LEU A 517 -11.56 -18.48 -25.82
N ARG A 518 -10.59 -18.45 -26.74
CA ARG A 518 -10.73 -19.02 -28.10
C ARG A 518 -11.09 -20.51 -28.06
N ASN A 519 -10.47 -21.28 -27.16
CA ASN A 519 -10.79 -22.69 -26.95
C ASN A 519 -12.21 -22.91 -26.38
N VAL A 520 -12.66 -22.07 -25.43
CA VAL A 520 -14.04 -22.12 -24.89
C VAL A 520 -15.05 -21.73 -25.95
N LEU A 521 -14.79 -20.71 -26.76
CA LEU A 521 -15.64 -20.27 -27.87
C LEU A 521 -15.80 -21.38 -28.91
N GLN A 522 -14.69 -21.94 -29.40
CA GLN A 522 -14.73 -23.04 -30.37
C GLN A 522 -15.46 -24.28 -29.82
N ASN A 523 -15.20 -24.66 -28.58
CA ASN A 523 -15.90 -25.78 -27.94
C ASN A 523 -17.38 -25.48 -27.69
N THR A 524 -17.77 -24.22 -27.49
CA THR A 524 -19.18 -23.81 -27.39
C THR A 524 -19.88 -24.03 -28.72
N ILE A 525 -19.29 -23.54 -29.82
CA ILE A 525 -19.82 -23.71 -31.18
C ILE A 525 -19.94 -25.19 -31.53
N ASN A 526 -18.90 -25.98 -31.25
CA ASN A 526 -18.85 -27.41 -31.58
C ASN A 526 -19.80 -28.30 -30.75
N THR A 527 -20.24 -27.86 -29.56
CA THR A 527 -21.00 -28.72 -28.61
C THR A 527 -22.39 -28.21 -28.22
N SER A 528 -22.78 -27.00 -28.62
CA SER A 528 -24.09 -26.43 -28.27
C SER A 528 -25.14 -26.79 -29.32
N GLY A 529 -25.75 -27.97 -29.18
CA GLY A 529 -26.87 -28.41 -30.00
C GLY A 529 -28.08 -27.46 -29.91
N GLY A 530 -28.84 -27.37 -31.01
CA GLY A 530 -30.01 -26.48 -31.10
C GLY A 530 -29.69 -25.01 -31.42
N VAL A 531 -28.42 -24.61 -31.42
CA VAL A 531 -27.98 -23.23 -31.78
C VAL A 531 -27.47 -23.19 -33.22
N ASN A 532 -28.05 -22.32 -34.05
CA ASN A 532 -27.59 -22.14 -35.43
C ASN A 532 -26.41 -21.17 -35.52
N TRP A 533 -25.20 -21.70 -35.39
CA TRP A 533 -23.95 -20.92 -35.48
C TRP A 533 -23.62 -20.42 -36.90
N GLN A 534 -24.26 -20.96 -37.96
CA GLN A 534 -24.05 -20.54 -39.35
C GLN A 534 -24.66 -19.17 -39.68
N LEU A 535 -25.44 -18.59 -38.75
CA LEU A 535 -25.92 -17.22 -38.86
C LEU A 535 -24.77 -16.22 -38.70
N PRO A 536 -24.80 -15.05 -39.38
CA PRO A 536 -23.88 -13.94 -39.08
C PRO A 536 -23.99 -13.51 -37.62
N ILE A 537 -22.89 -13.02 -37.02
CA ILE A 537 -22.83 -12.61 -35.59
C ILE A 537 -23.87 -11.52 -35.24
N ALA A 538 -24.19 -10.64 -36.19
CA ALA A 538 -25.25 -9.64 -36.05
C ALA A 538 -26.67 -10.24 -35.95
N SER A 539 -26.84 -11.50 -36.39
CA SER A 539 -28.07 -12.28 -36.31
C SER A 539 -28.05 -13.34 -35.19
N TRP A 540 -27.02 -13.35 -34.34
CA TRP A 540 -26.98 -14.20 -33.14
C TRP A 540 -27.90 -13.61 -32.06
N GLY A 541 -28.67 -14.47 -31.39
CA GLY A 541 -29.68 -14.07 -30.40
C GLY A 541 -29.50 -14.75 -29.05
N GLU A 542 -30.60 -14.82 -28.29
CA GLU A 542 -30.62 -15.34 -26.90
C GLU A 542 -30.01 -16.75 -26.76
N ALA A 543 -30.30 -17.66 -27.69
CA ALA A 543 -29.77 -19.02 -27.64
C ALA A 543 -28.24 -19.07 -27.78
N HIS A 544 -27.67 -18.21 -28.62
CA HIS A 544 -26.21 -18.07 -28.79
C HIS A 544 -25.58 -17.46 -27.53
N GLU A 545 -26.12 -16.34 -27.04
CA GLU A 545 -25.60 -15.62 -25.87
C GLU A 545 -25.71 -16.47 -24.59
N ALA A 546 -26.80 -17.23 -24.41
CA ALA A 546 -26.97 -18.14 -23.28
C ALA A 546 -25.97 -19.31 -23.30
N ALA A 547 -25.71 -19.91 -24.47
CA ALA A 547 -24.70 -20.96 -24.63
C ALA A 547 -23.29 -20.42 -24.33
N LEU A 548 -22.95 -19.26 -24.89
CA LEU A 548 -21.67 -18.55 -24.68
C LEU A 548 -21.46 -18.22 -23.19
N ALA A 549 -22.40 -17.52 -22.55
CA ALA A 549 -22.30 -17.11 -21.15
C ALA A 549 -22.21 -18.30 -20.19
N THR A 550 -22.91 -19.41 -20.49
CA THR A 550 -22.87 -20.63 -19.66
C THR A 550 -21.53 -21.34 -19.75
N LYS A 551 -21.00 -21.57 -20.96
CA LYS A 551 -19.70 -22.23 -21.15
C LYS A 551 -18.55 -21.37 -20.63
N LEU A 552 -18.63 -20.05 -20.79
CA LEU A 552 -17.70 -19.07 -20.24
C LEU A 552 -17.71 -19.07 -18.70
N PHE A 553 -18.89 -19.05 -18.08
CA PHE A 553 -19.03 -19.11 -16.61
C PHE A 553 -18.40 -20.38 -16.05
N ASN A 554 -18.75 -21.54 -16.59
CA ASN A 554 -18.23 -22.83 -16.13
C ASN A 554 -16.70 -22.91 -16.27
N ALA A 555 -16.14 -22.38 -17.36
CA ALA A 555 -14.70 -22.36 -17.60
C ALA A 555 -13.93 -21.48 -16.62
N LEU A 556 -14.49 -20.32 -16.21
CA LEU A 556 -13.89 -19.49 -15.17
C LEU A 556 -14.10 -20.07 -13.77
N GLN A 557 -15.29 -20.57 -13.45
CA GLN A 557 -15.59 -21.15 -12.13
C GLN A 557 -14.66 -22.32 -11.78
N ALA A 558 -14.26 -23.12 -12.77
CA ALA A 558 -13.27 -24.20 -12.63
C ALA A 558 -11.81 -23.71 -12.43
N LEU A 559 -11.54 -22.41 -12.55
CA LEU A 559 -10.22 -21.79 -12.39
C LEU A 559 -10.16 -20.78 -11.22
N ASN A 560 -11.30 -20.21 -10.85
CA ASN A 560 -11.51 -19.26 -9.76
C ASN A 560 -13.01 -19.18 -9.46
N ASP A 561 -13.46 -19.77 -8.36
CA ASP A 561 -14.87 -19.93 -7.99
C ASP A 561 -15.50 -18.66 -7.39
N THR A 562 -14.70 -17.63 -7.05
CA THR A 562 -15.21 -16.35 -6.51
C THR A 562 -16.27 -15.69 -7.40
N ILE A 563 -16.23 -15.96 -8.72
CA ILE A 563 -17.25 -15.49 -9.67
C ILE A 563 -18.65 -16.03 -9.35
N ALA A 564 -18.79 -17.22 -8.76
CA ALA A 564 -20.08 -17.83 -8.49
C ALA A 564 -20.90 -17.06 -7.44
N VAL A 565 -20.23 -16.46 -6.46
CA VAL A 565 -20.86 -15.57 -5.47
C VAL A 565 -21.00 -14.15 -6.04
N ALA A 566 -19.97 -13.66 -6.72
CA ALA A 566 -19.95 -12.27 -7.19
C ALA A 566 -20.93 -11.98 -8.34
N ILE A 567 -21.19 -12.95 -9.23
CA ILE A 567 -22.05 -12.74 -10.42
C ILE A 567 -23.52 -12.47 -10.07
N VAL A 568 -23.97 -12.82 -8.86
CA VAL A 568 -25.34 -12.53 -8.36
C VAL A 568 -25.41 -11.26 -7.50
N TYR A 569 -24.30 -10.52 -7.35
CA TYR A 569 -24.32 -9.22 -6.69
C TYR A 569 -25.33 -8.27 -7.36
N GLY A 570 -26.11 -7.56 -6.55
CA GLY A 570 -27.15 -6.64 -7.04
C GLY A 570 -28.55 -7.25 -7.12
N THR A 571 -28.73 -8.56 -6.90
CA THR A 571 -30.05 -9.22 -6.99
C THR A 571 -31.09 -8.64 -6.02
N SER A 572 -30.65 -8.15 -4.86
CA SER A 572 -31.48 -7.48 -3.83
C SER A 572 -31.58 -5.95 -4.01
N GLU A 573 -30.87 -5.37 -4.98
CA GLU A 573 -30.62 -3.94 -5.07
C GLU A 573 -31.45 -3.30 -6.19
N VAL A 574 -31.73 -2.00 -6.07
CA VAL A 574 -32.56 -1.24 -7.03
C VAL A 574 -32.04 -1.32 -8.47
N GLN A 575 -30.71 -1.36 -8.67
CA GLN A 575 -30.13 -1.50 -10.01
C GLN A 575 -30.19 -2.93 -10.60
N GLY A 576 -30.52 -3.95 -9.80
CA GLY A 576 -30.47 -5.36 -10.19
C GLY A 576 -29.04 -5.94 -10.31
N ALA A 577 -28.97 -7.26 -10.51
CA ALA A 577 -27.74 -7.97 -10.89
C ALA A 577 -27.43 -7.83 -12.39
N VAL A 578 -26.24 -8.26 -12.82
CA VAL A 578 -25.84 -8.22 -14.24
C VAL A 578 -26.86 -8.95 -15.12
N ARG A 579 -27.36 -8.23 -16.13
CA ARG A 579 -28.38 -8.73 -17.06
C ARG A 579 -27.86 -9.87 -17.95
N THR A 580 -28.73 -10.83 -18.19
CA THR A 580 -28.58 -11.88 -19.21
C THR A 580 -29.28 -11.47 -20.49
N GLY A 581 -28.78 -11.96 -21.63
CA GLY A 581 -29.40 -11.79 -22.94
C GLY A 581 -28.63 -10.88 -23.89
N ARG A 582 -28.87 -11.05 -25.18
CA ARG A 582 -28.11 -10.44 -26.28
C ARG A 582 -28.23 -8.92 -26.24
N ASN A 583 -27.13 -8.22 -26.49
CA ASN A 583 -27.04 -6.76 -26.50
C ASN A 583 -27.51 -6.07 -25.21
N THR A 584 -27.55 -6.78 -24.06
CA THR A 584 -27.87 -6.13 -22.78
C THR A 584 -26.71 -5.29 -22.27
N PHE A 585 -25.46 -5.67 -22.51
CA PHE A 585 -24.31 -4.83 -22.19
C PHE A 585 -24.22 -3.63 -23.15
N VAL A 586 -24.19 -2.44 -22.57
CA VAL A 586 -23.85 -1.18 -23.26
C VAL A 586 -22.76 -0.47 -22.44
N MET A 587 -21.66 -0.10 -23.09
CA MET A 587 -20.53 0.55 -22.43
C MET A 587 -20.77 2.06 -22.25
N GLU A 588 -20.41 2.59 -21.10
CA GLU A 588 -20.31 4.03 -20.85
C GLU A 588 -19.03 4.60 -21.49
N ASN A 589 -19.17 5.73 -22.18
CA ASN A 589 -18.07 6.42 -22.85
C ASN A 589 -16.97 6.87 -21.85
#